data_AF-A0A1B6CYA9-F1
#
_entry.id   AF-A0A1B6CYA9-F1
#
_cell.length_a   1.000
_cell.length_b   1.000
_cell.length_c   1.000
_cell.angle_alpha   90.00
_cell.angle_beta   90.00
_cell.angle_gamma   90.00
#
_symmetry.space_group_name_H-M   'P 1'
#
loop_
_entity.id
_entity.type
_entity.pdbx_description
1 polymer ?
#
loop_
_entity_poly.entity_id
_entity_poly.type
_entity_poly.pdbx_seq_one_letter_code
_entity_poly.pdbx_strand_id
1 'polypeptide(L)'
;MDRAWQYLKDSVYNYSSDIQEHGKYILVRVPSLRLTPDVWYDTELVFKAWAELHKAISSNDNLTTTKTFLHDCVDISRQALQLKLDIVYSKVVSDFRNKDLQQLLNSTNIFLWILSDLETLLGTNKAFLLSQWLNSAKNAASSDTEKELFEMIARNQITLWGPNGEIKDYANKQWSGLVATYYYPRWDMFFSMLKNSLLTKQPYNQSAARQAFFKYVEQPFTTNRDSFPPYPLGNTIKISQEIYHRWNYL
;
A
#
# COMPACT_ATOMS: atom_id res chain seq x y z
N MET A 1 -7.48 0.34 24.34
CA MET A 1 -6.24 -0.11 23.68
C MET A 1 -5.87 -1.54 24.02
N ASP A 2 -5.97 -1.97 25.28
CA ASP A 2 -5.60 -3.35 25.68
C ASP A 2 -6.29 -4.44 24.86
N ARG A 3 -7.60 -4.28 24.59
CA ARG A 3 -8.35 -5.19 23.70
C ARG A 3 -7.82 -5.20 22.27
N ALA A 4 -7.43 -4.04 21.73
CA ALA A 4 -6.85 -3.97 20.39
C ALA A 4 -5.56 -4.78 20.31
N TRP A 5 -4.67 -4.60 21.30
CA TRP A 5 -3.42 -5.34 21.40
C TRP A 5 -3.63 -6.84 21.62
N GLN A 6 -4.65 -7.24 22.38
CA GLN A 6 -5.00 -8.65 22.54
C GLN A 6 -5.42 -9.27 21.20
N TYR A 7 -6.25 -8.59 20.40
CA TYR A 7 -6.61 -9.09 19.07
C TYR A 7 -5.42 -9.18 18.12
N LEU A 8 -4.48 -8.22 18.14
CA LEU A 8 -3.26 -8.29 17.34
C LEU A 8 -2.34 -9.43 17.81
N LYS A 9 -2.21 -9.61 19.13
CA LYS A 9 -1.47 -10.71 19.74
C LYS A 9 -1.99 -12.06 19.26
N ASP A 10 -3.31 -12.23 19.22
CA ASP A 10 -3.95 -13.50 18.84
C ASP A 10 -4.00 -13.72 17.31
N SER A 11 -3.53 -12.75 16.51
CA SER A 11 -3.54 -12.79 15.04
C SER A 11 -2.16 -12.57 14.42
N VAL A 12 -1.86 -11.34 14.00
CA VAL A 12 -0.64 -10.94 13.28
C VAL A 12 0.64 -11.20 14.08
N TYR A 13 0.56 -11.32 15.40
CA TYR A 13 1.73 -11.65 16.24
C TYR A 13 1.75 -13.10 16.71
N ASN A 14 0.84 -13.95 16.23
CA ASN A 14 0.76 -15.37 16.56
C ASN A 14 1.13 -16.28 15.38
N TYR A 15 2.25 -15.97 14.70
CA TYR A 15 2.77 -16.86 13.65
C TYR A 15 3.42 -18.10 14.27
N SER A 16 2.99 -19.29 13.86
CA SER A 16 3.46 -20.56 14.43
C SER A 16 4.03 -21.54 13.40
N SER A 17 4.27 -21.09 12.17
CA SER A 17 4.80 -21.92 11.08
C SER A 17 6.31 -21.70 10.90
N ASP A 18 7.00 -22.67 10.31
CA ASP A 18 8.43 -22.59 10.00
C ASP A 18 8.72 -21.91 8.64
N ILE A 19 7.66 -21.57 7.89
CA ILE A 19 7.77 -20.88 6.60
C ILE A 19 8.05 -19.39 6.83
N GLN A 20 8.89 -18.78 6.00
CA GLN A 20 9.15 -17.35 6.13
C GLN A 20 8.01 -16.51 5.55
N GLU A 21 7.46 -15.61 6.36
CA GLU A 21 6.50 -14.60 5.91
C GLU A 21 7.21 -13.37 5.36
N HIS A 22 6.98 -13.07 4.08
CA HIS A 22 7.64 -11.97 3.37
C HIS A 22 6.71 -10.79 3.06
N GLY A 23 5.52 -10.74 3.67
CA GLY A 23 4.56 -9.65 3.45
C GLY A 23 4.17 -9.48 1.98
N LYS A 24 3.83 -10.58 1.30
CA LYS A 24 3.46 -10.61 -0.13
C LYS A 24 2.02 -10.13 -0.38
N TYR A 25 1.64 -9.03 0.26
CA TYR A 25 0.30 -8.45 0.21
C TYR A 25 -0.05 -7.96 -1.19
N ILE A 26 -1.34 -7.99 -1.57
CA ILE A 26 -1.77 -7.68 -2.94
C ILE A 26 -1.22 -6.32 -3.40
N LEU A 27 -1.37 -5.26 -2.60
CA LEU A 27 -1.04 -3.90 -3.03
C LEU A 27 0.41 -3.72 -3.50
N VAL A 28 1.37 -4.43 -2.89
CA VAL A 28 2.80 -4.23 -3.13
C VAL A 28 3.35 -5.11 -4.26
N ARG A 29 2.51 -5.99 -4.82
CA ARG A 29 2.90 -6.95 -5.85
C ARG A 29 2.63 -6.37 -7.24
N VAL A 30 3.41 -6.82 -8.23
CA VAL A 30 3.12 -6.55 -9.63
C VAL A 30 1.68 -7.01 -9.97
N PRO A 31 0.81 -6.11 -10.46
CA PRO A 31 -0.59 -6.45 -10.72
C PRO A 31 -0.77 -7.63 -11.68
N SER A 32 -1.69 -8.53 -11.32
CA SER A 32 -2.02 -9.71 -12.10
C SER A 32 -3.38 -10.27 -11.69
N LEU A 33 -4.04 -11.03 -12.56
CA LEU A 33 -5.27 -11.79 -12.24
C LEU A 33 -5.01 -13.08 -11.43
N ARG A 34 -3.74 -13.37 -11.11
CA ARG A 34 -3.29 -14.61 -10.48
C ARG A 34 -2.77 -14.42 -9.05
N LEU A 35 -2.83 -13.21 -8.50
CA LEU A 35 -2.51 -13.00 -7.10
C LEU A 35 -3.61 -13.61 -6.24
N THR A 36 -3.22 -14.09 -5.06
CA THR A 36 -4.12 -14.63 -4.04
C THR A 36 -3.79 -13.95 -2.72
N PRO A 37 -4.77 -13.36 -2.02
CA PRO A 37 -4.59 -12.97 -0.63
C PRO A 37 -4.14 -14.17 0.19
N ASP A 38 -3.13 -13.96 1.03
CA ASP A 38 -2.57 -15.02 1.86
C ASP A 38 -2.08 -14.43 3.17
N VAL A 39 -2.71 -14.85 4.26
CA VAL A 39 -2.40 -14.46 5.64
C VAL A 39 -2.64 -15.65 6.55
N TRP A 40 -1.84 -15.79 7.62
CA TRP A 40 -1.86 -16.94 8.53
C TRP A 40 -2.85 -16.80 9.70
N TYR A 41 -3.63 -15.72 9.73
CA TYR A 41 -4.49 -15.36 10.85
C TYR A 41 -5.90 -15.00 10.38
N ASP A 42 -6.85 -15.03 11.31
CA ASP A 42 -8.20 -14.52 11.08
C ASP A 42 -8.17 -12.98 10.94
N THR A 43 -8.49 -12.48 9.74
CA THR A 43 -8.49 -11.05 9.41
C THR A 43 -9.52 -10.27 10.24
N GLU A 44 -10.58 -10.91 10.73
CA GLU A 44 -11.57 -10.29 11.59
C GLU A 44 -10.96 -9.78 12.90
N LEU A 45 -9.90 -10.43 13.41
CA LEU A 45 -9.21 -9.95 14.61
C LEU A 45 -8.51 -8.62 14.37
N VAL A 46 -7.94 -8.39 13.17
CA VAL A 46 -7.36 -7.09 12.81
C VAL A 46 -8.45 -6.02 12.69
N PHE A 47 -9.60 -6.34 12.10
CA PHE A 47 -10.73 -5.39 12.04
C PHE A 47 -11.28 -5.05 13.43
N LYS A 48 -11.36 -6.02 14.33
CA LYS A 48 -11.71 -5.78 15.75
C LYS A 48 -10.66 -4.93 16.46
N ALA A 49 -9.37 -5.17 16.22
CA ALA A 49 -8.30 -4.33 16.75
C ALA A 49 -8.41 -2.89 16.26
N TRP A 50 -8.69 -2.70 14.96
CA TRP A 50 -8.91 -1.39 14.37
C TRP A 50 -10.12 -0.67 14.97
N ALA A 51 -11.23 -1.38 15.20
CA ALA A 51 -12.40 -0.82 15.88
C ALA A 51 -12.10 -0.42 17.35
N GLU A 52 -11.36 -1.24 18.10
CA GLU A 52 -10.96 -0.92 19.48
C GLU A 52 -9.96 0.24 19.58
N LEU A 53 -9.10 0.42 18.57
CA LEU A 53 -8.26 1.60 18.42
C LEU A 53 -9.12 2.87 18.32
N HIS A 54 -10.14 2.88 17.46
CA HIS A 54 -11.03 4.03 17.28
C HIS A 54 -11.89 4.33 18.52
N LYS A 55 -12.33 3.29 19.25
CA LYS A 55 -12.96 3.49 20.57
C LYS A 55 -11.99 4.16 21.56
N ALA A 56 -10.72 3.76 21.55
CA ALA A 56 -9.72 4.34 22.44
C ALA A 56 -9.49 5.83 22.12
N ILE A 57 -9.40 6.19 20.84
CA ILE A 57 -9.33 7.58 20.37
C ILE A 57 -10.46 8.42 20.97
N SER A 58 -11.70 7.94 20.90
CA SER A 58 -12.87 8.67 21.41
C SER A 58 -12.97 8.74 22.95
N SER A 59 -12.23 7.89 23.67
CA SER A 59 -12.35 7.75 25.13
C SER A 59 -11.22 8.43 25.92
N ASN A 60 -10.12 8.80 25.27
CA ASN A 60 -8.94 9.32 25.95
C ASN A 60 -8.14 10.28 25.07
N ASP A 61 -8.39 11.58 25.25
CA ASP A 61 -7.73 12.65 24.48
C ASP A 61 -6.20 12.65 24.66
N ASN A 62 -5.67 12.20 25.79
CA ASN A 62 -4.21 12.17 26.00
C ASN A 62 -3.50 11.19 25.06
N LEU A 63 -4.18 10.15 24.57
CA LEU A 63 -3.60 9.23 23.58
C LEU A 63 -3.36 9.94 22.24
N THR A 64 -4.24 10.88 21.88
CA THR A 64 -4.23 11.54 20.56
C THR A 64 -3.00 12.43 20.31
N THR A 65 -2.22 12.73 21.35
CA THR A 65 -0.96 13.48 21.25
C THR A 65 0.28 12.62 21.49
N THR A 66 0.10 11.37 21.90
CA THR A 66 1.20 10.45 22.22
C THR A 66 1.82 9.89 20.94
N LYS A 67 3.10 10.17 20.70
CA LYS A 67 3.80 9.82 19.43
C LYS A 67 3.76 8.33 19.08
N THR A 68 3.92 7.45 20.07
CA THR A 68 3.87 5.99 19.87
C THR A 68 2.45 5.55 19.49
N PHE A 69 1.44 6.10 20.16
CA PHE A 69 0.04 5.84 19.81
C PHE A 69 -0.30 6.34 18.39
N LEU A 70 0.20 7.51 17.98
CA LEU A 70 0.02 8.00 16.61
C LEU A 70 0.69 7.10 15.56
N HIS A 71 1.80 6.44 15.92
CA HIS A 71 2.43 5.45 15.06
C HIS A 71 1.56 4.19 14.95
N ASP A 72 1.11 3.62 16.06
CA ASP A 72 0.22 2.45 16.08
C ASP A 72 -1.09 2.73 15.35
N CYS A 73 -1.62 3.95 15.47
CA CYS A 73 -2.82 4.37 14.77
C CYS A 73 -2.67 4.30 13.25
N VAL A 74 -1.53 4.76 12.71
CA VAL A 74 -1.21 4.62 11.29
C VAL A 74 -0.99 3.16 10.93
N ASP A 75 -0.22 2.40 11.71
CA ASP A 75 0.18 1.04 11.32
C ASP A 75 -0.98 0.04 11.35
N ILE A 76 -1.83 0.10 12.38
CA ILE A 76 -3.03 -0.74 12.47
C ILE A 76 -4.03 -0.36 11.36
N SER A 77 -4.23 0.94 11.11
CA SER A 77 -5.12 1.40 10.04
C SER A 77 -4.59 1.00 8.66
N ARG A 78 -3.28 1.11 8.44
CA ARG A 78 -2.59 0.64 7.23
C ARG A 78 -2.82 -0.85 7.00
N GLN A 79 -2.67 -1.66 8.05
CA GLN A 79 -2.91 -3.10 7.98
C GLN A 79 -4.38 -3.42 7.67
N ALA A 80 -5.33 -2.71 8.28
CA ALA A 80 -6.75 -2.89 7.99
C ALA A 80 -7.08 -2.55 6.52
N LEU A 81 -6.59 -1.42 6.00
CA LEU A 81 -6.78 -1.04 4.60
C LEU A 81 -6.18 -2.05 3.61
N GLN A 82 -5.01 -2.59 3.93
CA GLN A 82 -4.42 -3.67 3.14
C GLN A 82 -5.33 -4.90 3.06
N LEU A 83 -5.91 -5.33 4.19
CA LEU A 83 -6.83 -6.46 4.20
C LEU A 83 -8.14 -6.14 3.45
N LYS A 84 -8.61 -4.89 3.48
CA LYS A 84 -9.73 -4.46 2.64
C LYS A 84 -9.38 -4.50 1.14
N LEU A 85 -8.15 -4.12 0.75
CA LEU A 85 -7.69 -4.25 -0.64
C LEU A 85 -7.70 -5.71 -1.13
N ASP A 86 -7.35 -6.66 -0.26
CA ASP A 86 -7.39 -8.09 -0.58
C ASP A 86 -8.81 -8.58 -0.91
N ILE A 87 -9.81 -8.13 -0.13
CA ILE A 87 -11.23 -8.40 -0.36
C ILE A 87 -11.68 -7.80 -1.70
N VAL A 88 -11.37 -6.51 -1.92
CA VAL A 88 -11.78 -5.79 -3.13
C VAL A 88 -11.10 -6.36 -4.37
N TYR A 89 -9.81 -6.74 -4.30
CA TYR A 89 -9.11 -7.38 -5.39
C TYR A 89 -9.75 -8.71 -5.79
N SER A 90 -10.16 -9.51 -4.81
CA SER A 90 -10.88 -10.77 -5.08
C SER A 90 -12.19 -10.51 -5.84
N LYS A 91 -12.89 -9.41 -5.49
CA LYS A 91 -14.07 -8.94 -6.22
C LYS A 91 -13.73 -8.46 -7.64
N VAL A 92 -12.67 -7.68 -7.85
CA VAL A 92 -12.19 -7.25 -9.18
C VAL A 92 -11.94 -8.47 -10.08
N VAL A 93 -11.24 -9.48 -9.57
CA VAL A 93 -10.94 -10.70 -10.33
C VAL A 93 -12.22 -11.46 -10.69
N SER A 94 -13.17 -11.56 -9.75
CA SER A 94 -14.47 -12.18 -9.99
C SER A 94 -15.30 -11.42 -11.04
N ASP A 95 -15.43 -10.11 -10.88
CA ASP A 95 -16.21 -9.24 -11.79
C ASP A 95 -15.63 -9.30 -13.22
N PHE A 96 -14.29 -9.29 -13.36
CA PHE A 96 -13.62 -9.46 -14.65
C PHE A 96 -13.89 -10.84 -15.28
N ARG A 97 -13.79 -11.93 -14.50
CA ARG A 97 -14.03 -13.30 -14.98
C ARG A 97 -15.49 -13.50 -15.42
N ASN A 98 -16.43 -12.87 -14.72
CA ASN A 98 -17.85 -12.86 -15.06
C ASN A 98 -18.19 -11.92 -16.22
N LYS A 99 -17.21 -11.15 -16.73
CA LYS A 99 -17.37 -10.14 -17.78
C LYS A 99 -18.40 -9.06 -17.41
N ASP A 100 -18.57 -8.80 -16.12
CA ASP A 100 -19.47 -7.76 -15.62
C ASP A 100 -18.73 -6.42 -15.60
N LEU A 101 -18.87 -5.66 -16.70
CA LEU A 101 -18.19 -4.39 -16.86
C LEU A 101 -18.60 -3.37 -15.79
N GLN A 102 -19.87 -3.33 -15.41
CA GLN A 102 -20.36 -2.35 -14.44
C GLN A 102 -19.79 -2.64 -13.05
N GLN A 103 -19.83 -3.90 -12.62
CA GLN A 103 -19.28 -4.30 -11.33
C GLN A 103 -17.75 -4.18 -11.31
N LEU A 104 -17.08 -4.50 -12.42
CA LEU A 104 -15.64 -4.32 -12.57
C LEU A 104 -15.26 -2.86 -12.34
N LEU A 105 -15.94 -1.91 -13.00
CA LEU A 105 -15.65 -0.48 -12.83
C LEU A 105 -15.83 -0.04 -11.38
N ASN A 106 -16.87 -0.52 -10.71
CA ASN A 106 -17.12 -0.21 -9.31
C ASN A 106 -16.01 -0.76 -8.40
N SER A 107 -15.67 -2.05 -8.52
CA SER A 107 -14.66 -2.67 -7.67
C SER A 107 -13.26 -2.11 -7.93
N THR A 108 -12.90 -1.76 -9.17
CA THR A 108 -11.63 -1.10 -9.47
C THR A 108 -11.55 0.32 -8.89
N ASN A 109 -12.65 1.08 -8.93
CA ASN A 109 -12.69 2.42 -8.34
C ASN A 109 -12.53 2.36 -6.82
N ILE A 110 -13.24 1.44 -6.15
CA ILE A 110 -13.10 1.23 -4.70
C ILE A 110 -11.65 0.87 -4.34
N PHE A 111 -11.00 -0.01 -5.11
CA PHE A 111 -9.61 -0.38 -4.88
C PHE A 111 -8.69 0.85 -4.95
N LEU A 112 -8.84 1.69 -5.97
CA LEU A 112 -8.04 2.90 -6.14
C LEU A 112 -8.33 3.94 -5.05
N TRP A 113 -9.58 4.09 -4.61
CA TRP A 113 -9.93 4.96 -3.48
C TRP A 113 -9.28 4.52 -2.17
N ILE A 114 -9.25 3.21 -1.89
CA ILE A 114 -8.53 2.69 -0.72
C ILE A 114 -7.03 3.00 -0.82
N LEU A 115 -6.42 2.88 -2.01
CA LEU A 115 -5.00 3.27 -2.20
C LEU A 115 -4.78 4.78 -1.97
N SER A 116 -5.68 5.64 -2.42
CA SER A 116 -5.60 7.08 -2.16
C SER A 116 -5.74 7.42 -0.67
N ASP A 117 -6.62 6.72 0.05
CA ASP A 117 -6.76 6.89 1.50
C ASP A 117 -5.55 6.35 2.25
N LEU A 118 -4.99 5.22 1.80
CA LEU A 118 -3.76 4.67 2.33
C LEU A 118 -2.60 5.67 2.17
N GLU A 119 -2.42 6.25 0.98
CA GLU A 119 -1.43 7.31 0.75
C GLU A 119 -1.61 8.47 1.74
N THR A 120 -2.86 8.95 1.89
CA THR A 120 -3.19 10.06 2.78
C THR A 120 -2.87 9.73 4.24
N LEU A 121 -3.24 8.53 4.71
CA LEU A 121 -2.97 8.05 6.07
C LEU A 121 -1.46 7.98 6.36
N LEU A 122 -0.69 7.37 5.45
CA LEU A 122 0.76 7.23 5.59
C LEU A 122 1.45 8.59 5.63
N GLY A 123 0.92 9.56 4.88
CA GLY A 123 1.39 10.95 4.85
C GLY A 123 1.32 11.66 6.20
N THR A 124 0.54 11.15 7.17
CA THR A 124 0.34 11.79 8.47
C THR A 124 1.42 11.48 9.51
N ASN A 125 2.37 10.58 9.22
CA ASN A 125 3.40 10.20 10.19
C ASN A 125 4.78 10.03 9.55
N LYS A 126 5.80 10.63 10.16
CA LYS A 126 7.17 10.72 9.63
C LYS A 126 7.77 9.34 9.34
N ALA A 127 7.41 8.31 10.11
CA ALA A 127 7.92 6.95 9.94
C ALA A 127 7.48 6.29 8.61
N PHE A 128 6.47 6.84 7.93
CA PHE A 128 5.86 6.26 6.74
C PHE A 128 6.06 7.14 5.50
N LEU A 129 6.99 8.10 5.51
CA LEU A 129 7.26 8.98 4.37
C LEU A 129 8.45 8.48 3.55
N LEU A 130 8.27 8.32 2.23
CA LEU A 130 9.36 8.00 1.30
C LEU A 130 10.47 9.06 1.35
N SER A 131 10.09 10.32 1.61
CA SER A 131 11.02 11.44 1.72
C SER A 131 12.12 11.22 2.78
N GLN A 132 11.83 10.53 3.89
CA GLN A 132 12.85 10.25 4.90
C GLN A 132 13.97 9.38 4.33
N TRP A 133 13.58 8.34 3.57
CA TRP A 133 14.51 7.41 2.95
C TRP A 133 15.37 8.10 1.88
N LEU A 134 14.72 8.82 0.96
CA LEU A 134 15.42 9.49 -0.14
C LEU A 134 16.32 10.63 0.34
N ASN A 135 15.88 11.41 1.33
CA ASN A 135 16.71 12.48 1.88
C ASN A 135 17.87 11.92 2.70
N SER A 136 17.70 10.80 3.40
CA SER A 136 18.82 10.13 4.07
C SER A 136 19.88 9.68 3.07
N ALA A 137 19.46 9.10 1.94
CA ALA A 137 20.39 8.69 0.88
C ALA A 137 21.14 9.91 0.29
N LYS A 138 20.42 11.00 -0.03
CA LYS A 138 21.06 12.23 -0.52
C LYS A 138 22.03 12.86 0.49
N ASN A 139 21.69 12.86 1.78
CA ASN A 139 22.53 13.46 2.81
C ASN A 139 23.82 12.67 3.06
N ALA A 140 23.89 11.41 2.63
CA ALA A 140 25.11 10.60 2.70
C ALA A 140 26.12 10.91 1.58
N ALA A 141 25.71 11.65 0.54
CA ALA A 141 26.54 11.96 -0.61
C ALA A 141 27.44 13.20 -0.38
N SER A 142 28.60 13.21 -1.02
CA SER A 142 29.62 14.27 -0.95
C SER A 142 29.58 15.25 -2.13
N SER A 143 28.79 14.96 -3.17
CA SER A 143 28.64 15.81 -4.36
C SER A 143 27.22 15.70 -4.93
N ASP A 144 26.82 16.64 -5.79
CA ASP A 144 25.50 16.59 -6.42
C ASP A 144 25.33 15.39 -7.35
N THR A 145 26.39 14.99 -8.07
CA THR A 145 26.39 13.75 -8.86
C THR A 145 26.17 12.52 -7.99
N GLU A 146 26.78 12.47 -6.81
CA GLU A 146 26.60 11.38 -5.87
C GLU A 146 25.21 11.40 -5.21
N LYS A 147 24.64 12.58 -4.94
CA LYS A 147 23.25 12.71 -4.46
C LYS A 147 22.27 12.09 -5.45
N GLU A 148 22.44 12.37 -6.74
CA GLU A 148 21.60 11.81 -7.79
C GLU A 148 21.74 10.28 -7.88
N LEU A 149 22.97 9.77 -7.78
CA LEU A 149 23.25 8.33 -7.79
C LEU A 149 22.63 7.64 -6.57
N PHE A 150 22.81 8.20 -5.37
CA PHE A 150 22.30 7.63 -4.14
C PHE A 150 20.78 7.66 -4.07
N GLU A 151 20.13 8.72 -4.56
CA GLU A 151 18.67 8.75 -4.68
C GLU A 151 18.17 7.67 -5.66
N MET A 152 18.82 7.51 -6.82
CA MET A 152 18.48 6.47 -7.79
C MET A 152 18.61 5.07 -7.18
N ILE A 153 19.72 4.78 -6.49
CA ILE A 153 19.94 3.50 -5.79
C ILE A 153 18.88 3.28 -4.71
N ALA A 154 18.60 4.30 -3.91
CA ALA A 154 17.59 4.24 -2.85
C ALA A 154 16.18 3.92 -3.37
N ARG A 155 15.80 4.51 -4.52
CA ARG A 155 14.54 4.20 -5.22
C ARG A 155 14.54 2.78 -5.80
N ASN A 156 15.63 2.38 -6.45
CA ASN A 156 15.78 1.06 -7.04
C ASN A 156 15.68 -0.05 -5.97
N GLN A 157 16.35 0.11 -4.83
CA GLN A 157 16.38 -0.89 -3.76
C GLN A 157 14.99 -1.27 -3.25
N ILE A 158 14.08 -0.31 -3.12
CA ILE A 158 12.72 -0.55 -2.61
C ILE A 158 11.71 -0.93 -3.71
N THR A 159 12.15 -1.03 -4.97
CA THR A 159 11.30 -1.32 -6.14
C THR A 159 11.89 -2.42 -7.03
N LEU A 160 12.69 -2.07 -8.04
CA LEU A 160 13.21 -3.00 -9.04
C LEU A 160 14.33 -3.91 -8.51
N TRP A 161 15.06 -3.47 -7.49
CA TRP A 161 16.22 -4.15 -6.86
C TRP A 161 17.43 -4.40 -7.78
N GLY A 162 17.26 -4.27 -9.10
CA GLY A 162 18.32 -4.23 -10.09
C GLY A 162 17.90 -3.44 -11.33
N PRO A 163 18.77 -3.32 -12.35
CA PRO A 163 18.56 -2.46 -13.51
C PRO A 163 17.35 -2.86 -14.36
N ASN A 164 16.99 -4.14 -14.41
CA ASN A 164 15.87 -4.63 -15.22
C ASN A 164 14.73 -5.21 -14.38
N GLY A 165 14.78 -5.04 -13.07
CA GLY A 165 13.79 -5.61 -12.17
C GLY A 165 14.03 -7.09 -11.89
N GLU A 166 15.26 -7.45 -11.56
CA GLU A 166 15.69 -8.81 -11.30
C GLU A 166 14.97 -9.42 -10.09
N ILE A 167 14.68 -8.61 -9.06
CA ILE A 167 13.96 -9.05 -7.85
C ILE A 167 12.91 -8.01 -7.44
N LYS A 168 11.97 -7.72 -8.36
CA LYS A 168 10.93 -6.69 -8.18
C LYS A 168 10.17 -6.85 -6.86
N ASP A 169 9.92 -5.72 -6.22
CA ASP A 169 9.11 -5.57 -5.01
C ASP A 169 9.63 -6.37 -3.80
N TYR A 170 10.87 -6.88 -3.84
CA TYR A 170 11.42 -7.67 -2.74
C TYR A 170 11.52 -6.88 -1.43
N ALA A 171 12.12 -5.68 -1.49
CA ALA A 171 12.23 -4.78 -0.35
C ALA A 171 11.12 -3.71 -0.37
N ASN A 172 9.91 -4.09 -0.80
CA ASN A 172 8.75 -3.20 -0.83
C ASN A 172 8.52 -2.50 0.51
N LYS A 173 7.82 -1.36 0.44
CA LYS A 173 7.43 -0.55 1.59
C LYS A 173 6.03 -0.02 1.36
N GLN A 174 5.32 0.30 2.43
CA GLN A 174 4.07 1.06 2.34
C GLN A 174 4.34 2.44 2.88
N TRP A 175 4.85 3.31 2.00
CA TRP A 175 5.19 4.68 2.32
C TRP A 175 4.40 5.65 1.45
N SER A 176 4.00 6.77 2.06
CA SER A 176 3.50 7.93 1.32
C SER A 176 4.55 8.42 0.33
N GLY A 177 4.09 8.79 -0.86
CA GLY A 177 4.90 9.04 -2.04
C GLY A 177 5.10 7.77 -2.87
N LEU A 178 5.48 6.64 -2.25
CA LEU A 178 5.64 5.37 -2.96
C LEU A 178 4.28 4.77 -3.38
N VAL A 179 3.28 4.84 -2.51
CA VAL A 179 1.90 4.44 -2.86
C VAL A 179 1.37 5.27 -4.02
N ALA A 180 1.42 6.59 -3.93
CA ALA A 180 0.95 7.49 -4.99
C ALA A 180 1.68 7.32 -6.33
N THR A 181 3.01 7.17 -6.32
CA THR A 181 3.83 7.30 -7.55
C THR A 181 4.33 5.98 -8.11
N TYR A 182 4.19 4.86 -7.38
CA TYR A 182 4.65 3.55 -7.84
C TYR A 182 3.56 2.47 -7.77
N TYR A 183 2.84 2.32 -6.66
CA TYR A 183 1.81 1.28 -6.56
C TYR A 183 0.50 1.67 -7.27
N TYR A 184 -0.03 2.85 -6.98
CA TYR A 184 -1.28 3.36 -7.59
C TYR A 184 -1.25 3.32 -9.13
N PRO A 185 -0.27 3.91 -9.83
CA PRO A 185 -0.26 3.93 -11.29
C PRO A 185 -0.11 2.54 -11.94
N ARG A 186 0.53 1.57 -11.25
CA ARG A 186 0.54 0.17 -11.74
C ARG A 186 -0.85 -0.45 -11.68
N TRP A 187 -1.56 -0.26 -10.57
CA TRP A 187 -2.92 -0.77 -10.39
C TRP A 187 -3.93 -0.09 -11.31
N ASP A 188 -3.88 1.23 -11.45
CA ASP A 188 -4.76 1.98 -12.36
C ASP A 188 -4.58 1.56 -13.82
N MET A 189 -3.32 1.38 -14.27
CA MET A 189 -3.03 0.88 -15.60
C MET A 189 -3.54 -0.56 -15.79
N PHE A 190 -3.36 -1.43 -14.79
CA PHE A 190 -3.88 -2.79 -14.83
C PHE A 190 -5.39 -2.82 -14.99
N PHE A 191 -6.13 -2.05 -14.18
CA PHE A 191 -7.58 -1.98 -14.25
C PHE A 191 -8.07 -1.38 -15.57
N SER A 192 -7.39 -0.36 -16.09
CA SER A 192 -7.67 0.19 -17.42
C SER A 192 -7.51 -0.86 -18.52
N MET A 193 -6.50 -1.73 -18.43
CA MET A 193 -6.32 -2.85 -19.36
C MET A 193 -7.41 -3.91 -19.24
N LEU A 194 -7.86 -4.24 -18.03
CA LEU A 194 -8.99 -5.16 -17.82
C LEU A 194 -10.28 -4.60 -18.42
N LYS A 195 -10.58 -3.32 -18.16
CA LYS A 195 -11.71 -2.61 -18.75
C LYS A 195 -11.66 -2.66 -20.28
N ASN A 196 -10.51 -2.32 -20.87
CA ASN A 196 -10.33 -2.33 -22.32
C ASN A 196 -10.50 -3.75 -22.91
N SER A 197 -10.02 -4.78 -22.21
CA SER A 197 -10.21 -6.18 -22.59
C SER A 197 -11.69 -6.55 -22.71
N LEU A 198 -12.53 -6.13 -21.76
CA LEU A 198 -13.97 -6.37 -21.83
C LEU A 198 -14.66 -5.58 -22.95
N LEU A 199 -14.31 -4.29 -23.11
CA LEU A 199 -14.91 -3.42 -24.14
C LEU A 199 -14.60 -3.88 -25.57
N THR A 200 -13.35 -4.27 -25.81
CA THR A 200 -12.88 -4.68 -27.15
C THR A 200 -13.05 -6.17 -27.42
N LYS A 201 -13.45 -6.95 -26.39
CA LYS A 201 -13.50 -8.42 -26.40
C LYS A 201 -12.16 -9.09 -26.74
N GLN A 202 -11.04 -8.36 -26.59
CA GLN A 202 -9.69 -8.90 -26.73
C GLN A 202 -9.20 -9.45 -25.39
N PRO A 203 -8.54 -10.60 -25.34
CA PRO A 203 -8.08 -11.18 -24.07
C PRO A 203 -7.00 -10.31 -23.42
N TYR A 204 -7.06 -10.18 -22.09
CA TYR A 204 -6.01 -9.53 -21.31
C TYR A 204 -4.66 -10.25 -21.47
N ASN A 205 -3.61 -9.51 -21.80
CA ASN A 205 -2.25 -10.03 -21.97
C ASN A 205 -1.34 -9.57 -20.82
N GLN A 206 -1.03 -10.48 -19.90
CA GLN A 206 -0.18 -10.21 -18.73
C GLN A 206 1.25 -9.79 -19.11
N SER A 207 1.83 -10.36 -20.17
CA SER A 207 3.20 -10.04 -20.59
C SER A 207 3.28 -8.62 -21.14
N ALA A 208 2.32 -8.21 -21.96
CA ALA A 208 2.21 -6.83 -22.44
C ALA A 208 1.98 -5.85 -21.29
N ALA A 209 1.13 -6.22 -20.31
CA ALA A 209 0.91 -5.41 -19.12
C ALA A 209 2.20 -5.23 -18.30
N ARG A 210 2.98 -6.29 -18.07
CA ARG A 210 4.27 -6.21 -17.35
C ARG A 210 5.27 -5.30 -18.07
N GLN A 211 5.33 -5.36 -19.40
CA GLN A 211 6.18 -4.44 -20.18
C GLN A 211 5.72 -2.99 -20.03
N ALA A 212 4.41 -2.75 -20.03
CA ALA A 212 3.85 -1.43 -19.81
C ALA A 212 4.13 -0.90 -18.40
N PHE A 213 3.94 -1.72 -17.35
CA PHE A 213 4.28 -1.34 -15.97
C PHE A 213 5.74 -0.93 -15.86
N PHE A 214 6.64 -1.76 -16.40
CA PHE A 214 8.07 -1.47 -16.37
C PHE A 214 8.41 -0.16 -17.08
N LYS A 215 7.92 0.02 -18.31
CA LYS A 215 8.24 1.16 -19.16
C LYS A 215 7.66 2.48 -18.64
N TYR A 216 6.42 2.47 -18.16
CA TYR A 216 5.68 3.70 -17.86
C TYR A 216 5.67 4.06 -16.37
N VAL A 217 6.00 3.13 -15.49
CA VAL A 217 5.98 3.37 -14.03
C VAL A 217 7.29 2.97 -13.40
N GLU A 218 7.70 1.70 -13.52
CA GLU A 218 8.72 1.15 -12.63
C GLU A 218 10.12 1.69 -12.91
N GLN A 219 10.53 1.73 -14.18
CA GLN A 219 11.82 2.27 -14.58
C GLN A 219 11.86 3.81 -14.43
N PRO A 220 10.84 4.58 -14.89
CA PRO A 220 10.79 6.01 -14.64
C PRO A 220 10.83 6.39 -13.16
N PHE A 221 10.20 5.62 -12.28
CA PHE A 221 10.25 5.89 -10.83
C PHE A 221 11.67 5.94 -10.28
N THR A 222 12.59 5.08 -10.78
CA THR A 222 13.97 5.02 -10.27
C THR A 222 14.82 6.22 -10.66
N THR A 223 14.51 6.87 -11.78
CA THR A 223 15.24 8.04 -12.29
C THR A 223 14.50 9.36 -12.06
N ASN A 224 13.25 9.31 -11.61
CA ASN A 224 12.48 10.49 -11.23
C ASN A 224 13.19 11.29 -10.11
N ARG A 225 13.00 12.61 -10.14
CA ARG A 225 13.57 13.60 -9.21
C ARG A 225 12.48 14.39 -8.45
N ASP A 226 11.22 13.95 -8.54
CA ASP A 226 10.12 14.52 -7.79
C ASP A 226 10.44 14.52 -6.29
N SER A 227 10.25 15.69 -5.69
CA SER A 227 10.43 15.88 -4.26
C SER A 227 9.14 15.54 -3.52
N PHE A 228 9.28 14.85 -2.38
CA PHE A 228 8.16 14.52 -1.50
C PHE A 228 8.26 15.33 -0.20
N PRO A 229 7.14 15.72 0.42
CA PRO A 229 7.13 16.46 1.68
C PRO A 229 7.99 15.76 2.76
N PRO A 230 8.99 16.46 3.36
CA PRO A 230 9.86 15.87 4.37
C PRO A 230 9.24 15.86 5.78
N TYR A 231 8.01 16.36 5.92
CA TYR A 231 7.26 16.42 7.16
C TYR A 231 5.85 15.84 6.97
N PRO A 232 5.24 15.32 8.04
CA PRO A 232 3.88 14.82 7.98
C PRO A 232 2.87 15.89 7.58
N LEU A 233 1.84 15.49 6.82
CA LEU A 233 0.74 16.34 6.41
C LEU A 233 -0.57 15.86 7.02
N GLY A 234 -1.35 16.81 7.54
CA GLY A 234 -2.65 16.54 8.15
C GLY A 234 -2.57 16.02 9.59
N ASN A 235 -3.74 15.76 10.18
CA ASN A 235 -3.87 15.24 11.53
C ASN A 235 -4.16 13.73 11.46
N THR A 236 -3.24 12.91 11.99
CA THR A 236 -3.33 11.45 11.98
C THR A 236 -4.65 10.92 12.51
N ILE A 237 -5.13 11.45 13.64
CA ILE A 237 -6.35 10.99 14.29
C ILE A 237 -7.57 11.29 13.42
N LYS A 238 -7.71 12.54 12.98
CA LYS A 238 -8.82 12.96 12.12
C LYS A 238 -8.87 12.14 10.84
N ILE A 239 -7.74 12.01 10.14
CA ILE A 239 -7.66 11.26 8.89
C ILE A 239 -7.95 9.77 9.12
N SER A 240 -7.40 9.17 10.18
CA SER A 240 -7.67 7.77 10.52
C SER A 240 -9.16 7.53 10.81
N GLN A 241 -9.84 8.44 11.53
CA GLN A 241 -11.28 8.35 11.80
C GLN A 241 -12.11 8.46 10.52
N GLU A 242 -11.80 9.42 9.64
CA GLU A 242 -12.47 9.58 8.34
C GLU A 242 -12.36 8.32 7.49
N ILE A 243 -11.17 7.72 7.44
CA ILE A 243 -10.89 6.46 6.74
C ILE A 243 -11.65 5.29 7.38
N TYR A 244 -11.66 5.20 8.71
CA TYR A 244 -12.39 4.16 9.42
C TYR A 244 -13.89 4.22 9.14
N HIS A 245 -14.50 5.40 9.21
CA HIS A 245 -15.92 5.57 8.90
C HIS A 245 -16.26 5.20 7.46
N ARG A 246 -15.32 5.35 6.53
CA ARG A 246 -15.51 5.01 5.12
C ARG A 246 -15.43 3.51 4.85
N TRP A 247 -14.51 2.81 5.52
CA TRP A 247 -14.14 1.44 5.12
C TRP A 247 -14.43 0.36 6.15
N ASN A 248 -14.90 0.68 7.37
CA ASN A 248 -15.16 -0.35 8.38
C ASN A 248 -16.30 -1.32 8.03
N TYR A 249 -17.23 -0.92 7.15
CA TYR A 249 -18.38 -1.74 6.71
C TYR A 249 -18.13 -2.56 5.44
N LEU A 250 -17.01 -2.31 4.75
CA LEU A 250 -16.64 -3.04 3.54
C LEU A 250 -16.18 -4.46 3.87
#